data_AF-A0A316TRL9-F1
#
_entry.id   AF-A0A316TRL9-F1
#
_cell.length_a   1.000
_cell.length_b   1.000
_cell.length_c   1.000
_cell.angle_alpha   90.00
_cell.angle_beta   90.00
_cell.angle_gamma   90.00
#
_symmetry.space_group_name_H-M   'P 1'
#
loop_
_entity.id
_entity.type
_entity.pdbx_description
1 polymer ?
#
loop_
_entity_poly.entity_id
_entity_poly.type
_entity_poly.pdbx_seq_one_letter_code
_entity_poly.pdbx_strand_id
1 'polypeptide(L)'
;MAAAHINLLTEKLGAQIVVTSTWRYEYSLDELKKLFHQNGMNPDHVTGVIPSLIYEDRSATRGEAIQAWIDENDANNGLHLILDDNDNGISERFPHFIQTSDKEGFADREMIRRCLMIADGELTLG
;
A
#
# COMPACT_ATOMS: atom_id res chain seq x y z
N MET A 1 -11.14 -11.03 -6.28
CA MET A 1 -9.91 -11.80 -5.99
C MET A 1 -8.88 -10.95 -5.25
N ALA A 2 -8.42 -9.83 -5.82
CA ALA A 2 -7.45 -8.94 -5.17
C ALA A 2 -7.88 -8.40 -3.80
N ALA A 3 -9.11 -7.88 -3.67
CA ALA A 3 -9.63 -7.38 -2.38
C ALA A 3 -9.60 -8.44 -1.27
N ALA A 4 -9.95 -9.70 -1.58
CA ALA A 4 -9.89 -10.80 -0.61
C ALA A 4 -8.45 -11.12 -0.18
N HIS A 5 -7.48 -11.02 -1.08
CA HIS A 5 -6.06 -11.21 -0.78
C HIS A 5 -5.50 -10.09 0.08
N ILE A 6 -5.83 -8.84 -0.22
CA ILE A 6 -5.42 -7.69 0.59
C ILE A 6 -6.07 -7.80 1.98
N ASN A 7 -7.37 -8.15 2.06
CA ASN A 7 -8.05 -8.35 3.34
C ASN A 7 -7.34 -9.42 4.19
N LEU A 8 -7.01 -10.56 3.59
CA LEU A 8 -6.27 -11.63 4.26
C LEU A 8 -4.93 -11.14 4.83
N LEU A 9 -4.18 -10.31 4.08
CA LEU A 9 -2.92 -9.74 4.56
C LEU A 9 -3.16 -8.79 5.74
N THR A 10 -4.13 -7.87 5.62
CA THR A 10 -4.42 -6.93 6.70
C THR A 10 -4.84 -7.62 7.99
N GLU A 11 -5.71 -8.64 7.91
CA GLU A 11 -6.16 -9.42 9.06
C GLU A 11 -5.01 -10.22 9.70
N LYS A 12 -4.15 -10.84 8.87
CA LYS A 12 -3.03 -11.66 9.37
C LYS A 12 -1.92 -10.83 10.01
N LEU A 13 -1.66 -9.65 9.47
CA LEU A 13 -0.54 -8.81 9.87
C LEU A 13 -0.96 -7.70 10.84
N GLY A 14 -2.26 -7.53 11.10
CA GLY A 14 -2.78 -6.34 11.80
C GLY A 14 -2.44 -5.05 11.05
N ALA A 15 -2.29 -5.12 9.73
CA ALA A 15 -1.78 -4.03 8.91
C ALA A 15 -2.88 -3.03 8.54
N GLN A 16 -2.47 -1.77 8.44
CA GLN A 16 -3.28 -0.68 7.92
C GLN A 16 -2.95 -0.40 6.45
N ILE A 17 -3.90 0.16 5.72
CA ILE A 17 -3.82 0.51 4.31
C ILE A 17 -3.82 2.02 4.19
N VAL A 18 -2.80 2.54 3.53
CA VAL A 18 -2.71 3.93 3.09
C VAL A 18 -2.69 3.95 1.57
N VAL A 19 -3.63 4.67 0.96
CA VAL A 19 -3.84 4.63 -0.50
C VAL A 19 -2.97 5.68 -1.21
N THR A 20 -2.17 5.23 -2.17
CA THR A 20 -1.33 6.10 -3.02
C THR A 20 -1.79 6.14 -4.48
N SER A 21 -2.79 5.31 -4.83
CA SER A 21 -3.40 5.19 -6.16
C SER A 21 -3.96 6.53 -6.67
N THR A 22 -4.15 6.63 -7.98
CA THR A 22 -4.88 7.73 -8.62
C THR A 22 -6.32 7.88 -8.10
N TRP A 23 -6.90 6.84 -7.50
CA TRP A 23 -8.23 6.89 -6.90
C TRP A 23 -8.35 7.97 -5.82
N ARG A 24 -7.26 8.34 -5.14
CA ARG A 24 -7.28 9.43 -4.15
C ARG A 24 -7.58 10.82 -4.74
N TYR A 25 -7.52 10.98 -6.06
CA TYR A 25 -7.93 12.20 -6.74
C TYR A 25 -9.43 12.27 -6.98
N GLU A 26 -10.10 11.11 -7.00
CA GLU A 26 -11.51 10.99 -7.35
C GLU A 26 -12.40 10.72 -6.13
N TYR A 27 -11.83 10.10 -5.08
CA TYR A 27 -12.56 9.66 -3.90
C TYR A 27 -11.94 10.25 -2.62
N SER A 28 -12.80 10.73 -1.73
CA SER A 28 -12.44 10.99 -0.33
C SER A 28 -12.08 9.69 0.40
N LEU A 29 -11.40 9.82 1.55
CA LEU A 29 -11.06 8.65 2.38
C LEU A 29 -12.30 7.83 2.76
N ASP A 30 -13.42 8.48 3.10
CA ASP A 30 -14.67 7.80 3.44
C ASP A 30 -15.29 7.06 2.25
N GLU A 31 -15.14 7.59 1.03
CA GLU A 31 -15.57 6.91 -0.19
C GLU A 31 -14.68 5.71 -0.52
N LEU A 32 -13.36 5.84 -0.34
CA LEU A 32 -12.43 4.72 -0.45
C LEU A 32 -12.76 3.61 0.55
N LYS A 33 -13.01 3.95 1.82
CA LYS A 33 -13.48 3.00 2.84
C LYS A 33 -14.73 2.27 2.41
N LYS A 34 -15.74 2.99 1.90
CA LYS A 34 -16.99 2.38 1.39
C LYS A 34 -16.71 1.45 0.22
N LEU A 35 -15.86 1.85 -0.72
CA LEU A 35 -15.51 1.04 -1.89
C LEU A 35 -14.78 -0.25 -1.50
N PHE A 36 -13.85 -0.18 -0.56
CA PHE A 36 -13.16 -1.35 -0.01
C PHE A 36 -14.16 -2.27 0.72
N HIS A 37 -15.07 -1.69 1.50
CA HIS A 37 -16.12 -2.46 2.20
C HIS A 37 -17.05 -3.20 1.24
N GLN A 38 -17.50 -2.54 0.16
CA GLN A 38 -18.32 -3.15 -0.89
C GLN A 38 -17.62 -4.33 -1.57
N ASN A 39 -16.29 -4.38 -1.53
CA ASN A 39 -15.47 -5.46 -2.07
C ASN A 39 -15.06 -6.51 -1.02
N GLY A 40 -15.71 -6.50 0.16
CA GLY A 40 -15.53 -7.51 1.20
C GLY A 40 -14.33 -7.28 2.11
N MET A 41 -13.81 -6.06 2.18
CA MET A 41 -12.74 -5.70 3.11
C MET A 41 -13.29 -5.01 4.36
N ASN A 42 -12.53 -5.05 5.46
CA ASN A 42 -12.84 -4.22 6.62
C ASN A 42 -12.49 -2.75 6.30
N PRO A 43 -13.46 -1.81 6.30
CA PRO A 43 -13.19 -0.40 6.01
C PRO A 43 -12.25 0.25 7.02
N ASP A 44 -12.17 -0.27 8.25
CA ASP A 44 -11.31 0.29 9.30
C ASP A 44 -9.82 0.06 9.02
N HIS A 45 -9.49 -0.88 8.13
CA HIS A 45 -8.11 -1.07 7.69
C HIS A 45 -7.63 0.03 6.76
N VAL A 46 -8.52 0.79 6.10
CA VAL A 46 -8.11 1.92 5.24
C VAL A 46 -8.03 3.18 6.08
N THR A 47 -6.82 3.57 6.48
CA THR A 47 -6.61 4.63 7.48
C THR A 47 -6.21 5.97 6.88
N GLY A 48 -5.75 6.00 5.63
CA GLY A 48 -5.31 7.25 5.02
C GLY A 48 -5.10 7.21 3.52
N VAL A 49 -4.74 8.37 2.99
CA VAL A 49 -4.30 8.56 1.61
C VAL A 49 -3.00 9.37 1.64
N ILE A 50 -2.08 9.08 0.73
CA ILE A 50 -0.85 9.87 0.59
C ILE A 50 -1.15 11.07 -0.31
N PRO A 51 -0.90 12.31 0.15
CA PRO A 51 -1.05 13.49 -0.69
C PRO A 51 -0.24 13.39 -1.99
N SER A 52 -0.71 14.04 -3.04
CA SER A 52 0.06 14.08 -4.28
C SER A 52 1.04 15.22 -4.28
N LEU A 53 2.33 14.89 -4.41
CA LEU A 53 3.38 15.90 -4.56
C LEU A 53 3.40 16.52 -5.97
N ILE A 54 2.65 16.01 -6.95
CA ILE A 54 2.74 16.47 -8.36
C ILE A 54 2.40 17.96 -8.53
N TYR A 55 1.61 18.52 -7.61
CA TYR A 55 1.20 19.92 -7.65
C TYR A 55 2.26 20.86 -7.06
N GLU A 56 3.13 20.33 -6.20
CA GLU A 56 4.24 21.03 -5.57
C GLU A 56 5.51 20.86 -6.40
N ASP A 57 5.76 19.65 -6.88
CA ASP A 57 6.85 19.28 -7.75
C ASP A 57 6.38 18.25 -8.79
N ARG A 58 6.32 18.68 -10.05
CA ARG A 58 5.92 17.82 -11.18
C ARG A 58 6.91 16.70 -11.48
N SER A 59 8.13 16.79 -10.95
CA SER A 59 9.14 15.75 -11.06
C SER A 59 9.09 14.73 -9.92
N ALA A 60 8.28 15.00 -8.88
CA ALA A 60 8.14 14.11 -7.74
C ALA A 60 7.59 12.75 -8.17
N THR A 61 8.32 11.73 -7.78
CA THR A 61 8.00 10.32 -7.99
C THR A 61 7.02 9.81 -6.94
N ARG A 62 6.34 8.70 -7.24
CA ARG A 62 5.49 8.00 -6.27
C ARG A 62 6.30 7.54 -5.06
N GLY A 63 7.53 7.08 -5.29
CA GLY A 63 8.46 6.71 -4.23
C GLY A 63 8.75 7.88 -3.28
N GLU A 64 8.97 9.09 -3.79
CA GLU A 64 9.21 10.28 -2.96
C GLU A 64 7.98 10.68 -2.15
N ALA A 65 6.78 10.59 -2.73
CA ALA A 65 5.54 10.86 -2.01
C ALA A 65 5.33 9.88 -0.85
N ILE A 66 5.64 8.59 -1.06
CA ILE A 66 5.56 7.57 -0.01
C ILE A 66 6.59 7.85 1.09
N GLN A 67 7.84 8.16 0.72
CA GLN A 67 8.90 8.44 1.70
C GLN A 67 8.54 9.65 2.57
N ALA A 68 8.11 10.76 1.95
CA ALA A 68 7.71 11.96 2.67
C ALA A 68 6.56 11.68 3.65
N TRP A 69 5.58 10.87 3.24
CA TRP A 69 4.48 10.48 4.13
C TRP A 69 4.96 9.62 5.31
N ILE A 70 5.85 8.66 5.08
CA ILE A 70 6.42 7.81 6.16
C ILE A 70 7.20 8.68 7.14
N ASP A 71 8.07 9.56 6.64
CA ASP A 71 8.90 10.46 7.46
C ASP A 71 8.04 11.35 8.38
N GLU A 72 6.85 11.74 7.94
CA GLU A 72 5.92 12.59 8.69
C GLU A 72 4.97 11.82 9.61
N ASN A 73 4.58 10.59 9.25
CA ASN A 73 3.43 9.90 9.87
C ASN A 73 3.79 8.61 10.61
N ASP A 74 4.97 8.01 10.38
CA ASP A 74 5.37 6.77 11.02
C ASP A 74 6.68 6.90 11.82
N ALA A 75 6.57 7.50 13.00
CA ALA A 75 7.70 7.69 13.91
C ALA A 75 8.34 6.38 14.42
N ASN A 76 7.65 5.24 14.25
CA ASN A 76 8.14 3.94 14.74
C ASN A 76 8.82 3.11 13.65
N ASN A 77 8.90 3.60 12.40
CA ASN A 77 9.47 2.88 11.25
C ASN A 77 8.92 1.46 11.14
N GLY A 78 7.60 1.33 11.05
CA GLY A 78 6.94 0.05 10.88
C GLY A 78 7.33 -0.64 9.57
N LEU A 79 6.96 -1.92 9.45
CA LEU A 79 7.13 -2.64 8.20
C LEU A 79 6.15 -2.09 7.14
N HIS A 80 6.71 -1.60 6.03
CA HIS A 80 5.93 -1.13 4.89
C HIS A 80 5.98 -2.12 3.73
N LEU A 81 4.82 -2.67 3.35
CA LEU A 81 4.65 -3.43 2.11
C LEU A 81 4.03 -2.51 1.06
N ILE A 82 4.77 -2.20 -0.01
CA ILE A 82 4.27 -1.33 -1.08
C ILE A 82 3.78 -2.16 -2.25
N LEU A 83 2.50 -2.01 -2.61
CA LEU A 83 1.87 -2.72 -3.73
C LEU A 83 1.47 -1.70 -4.80
N ASP A 84 2.10 -1.77 -5.97
CA ASP A 84 1.78 -0.89 -7.11
C ASP A 84 2.15 -1.62 -8.41
N ASP A 85 1.39 -1.43 -9.49
CA ASP A 85 1.75 -1.96 -10.81
C ASP A 85 2.81 -1.10 -11.51
N ASN A 86 2.93 0.16 -11.08
CA ASN A 86 3.90 1.12 -11.58
C ASN A 86 4.95 1.44 -10.51
N ASP A 87 6.20 1.07 -10.78
CA ASP A 87 7.32 1.34 -9.88
C ASP A 87 7.50 2.84 -9.61
N ASN A 88 7.53 3.70 -10.63
CA ASN A 88 7.76 5.16 -10.50
C ASN A 88 8.60 5.57 -9.26
N GLY A 89 9.82 5.03 -9.14
CA GLY A 89 10.79 5.36 -8.09
C GLY A 89 10.58 4.68 -6.73
N ILE A 90 9.65 3.72 -6.62
CA ILE A 90 9.36 2.97 -5.40
C ILE A 90 10.46 1.95 -5.09
N SER A 91 10.87 1.13 -6.05
CA SER A 91 11.82 0.01 -5.85
C SER A 91 13.21 0.47 -5.38
N GLU A 92 13.62 1.68 -5.78
CA GLU A 92 14.88 2.30 -5.37
C GLU A 92 14.89 2.70 -3.89
N ARG A 93 13.71 2.93 -3.30
CA ARG A 93 13.53 3.43 -1.93
C ARG A 93 13.05 2.34 -0.98
N PHE A 94 12.23 1.42 -1.47
CA PHE A 94 11.52 0.46 -0.64
C PHE A 94 11.91 -0.99 -0.98
N PRO A 95 12.69 -1.67 -0.12
CA PRO A 95 13.13 -3.05 -0.37
C PRO A 95 11.98 -4.06 -0.38
N HIS A 96 10.82 -3.70 0.17
CA HIS A 96 9.63 -4.53 0.23
C HIS A 96 8.56 -4.13 -0.80
N PHE A 97 8.98 -3.51 -1.91
CA PHE A 97 8.11 -3.26 -3.04
C PHE A 97 7.72 -4.56 -3.76
N ILE A 98 6.42 -4.71 -4.01
CA ILE A 98 5.85 -5.83 -4.76
C ILE A 98 5.13 -5.24 -5.97
N GLN A 99 5.79 -5.32 -7.12
CA GLN A 99 5.21 -4.86 -8.36
C GLN A 99 4.07 -5.80 -8.79
N THR A 100 2.86 -5.25 -8.90
CA THR A 100 1.67 -5.98 -9.32
C THR A 100 1.47 -5.94 -10.83
N SER A 101 0.51 -6.70 -11.37
CA SER A 101 0.16 -6.63 -12.79
C SER A 101 -0.80 -5.46 -13.05
N ASP A 102 -0.57 -4.71 -14.11
CA ASP A 102 -1.49 -3.69 -14.64
C ASP A 102 -2.86 -4.26 -15.08
N LYS A 103 -2.92 -5.56 -15.39
CA LYS A 103 -4.12 -6.28 -15.82
C LYS A 103 -4.80 -7.04 -14.69
N GLU A 104 -4.00 -7.77 -13.91
CA GLU A 104 -4.51 -8.72 -12.90
C GLU A 104 -4.43 -8.16 -11.47
N GLY A 105 -3.74 -7.03 -11.27
CA GLY A 105 -3.49 -6.43 -9.96
C GLY A 105 -2.85 -7.41 -8.98
N PHE A 106 -3.38 -7.42 -7.75
CA PHE A 106 -2.94 -8.29 -6.65
C PHE A 106 -3.74 -9.62 -6.57
N ALA A 107 -4.03 -10.24 -7.72
CA ALA A 107 -4.79 -11.49 -7.78
C ALA A 107 -3.95 -12.77 -7.66
N ASP A 108 -2.62 -12.68 -7.72
CA ASP A 108 -1.72 -13.83 -7.63
C ASP A 108 -1.48 -14.26 -6.17
N ARG A 109 -1.64 -15.56 -5.88
CA ARG A 109 -1.38 -16.13 -4.56
C ARG A 109 0.10 -16.12 -4.19
N GLU A 110 1.01 -16.14 -5.18
CA GLU A 110 2.44 -16.06 -4.91
C GLU A 110 2.82 -14.68 -4.34
N MET A 111 2.14 -13.62 -4.78
CA MET A 111 2.34 -12.29 -4.21
C MET A 111 1.96 -12.24 -2.72
N ILE A 112 0.87 -12.91 -2.32
CA ILE A 112 0.49 -13.05 -0.90
C ILE A 112 1.59 -13.77 -0.12
N ARG A 113 2.09 -14.89 -0.67
CA ARG A 113 3.16 -15.67 -0.04
C ARG A 113 4.39 -14.81 0.19
N ARG A 114 4.80 -14.01 -0.81
CA ARG A 114 5.92 -13.08 -0.71
C ARG A 114 5.70 -12.04 0.39
N CYS A 115 4.52 -11.42 0.47
CA CYS A 115 4.18 -10.47 1.55
C CYS A 115 4.36 -11.12 2.93
N LEU A 116 3.82 -12.33 3.12
CA LEU A 116 3.88 -13.03 4.40
C LEU A 116 5.32 -13.43 4.76
N MET A 117 6.13 -13.85 3.79
CA MET A 117 7.55 -14.17 4.03
C MET A 117 8.37 -12.93 4.42
N ILE A 118 8.12 -11.78 3.79
CA ILE A 118 8.77 -10.52 4.16
C ILE A 118 8.40 -10.17 5.61
N ALA A 119 7.10 -10.23 5.95
CA ALA A 119 6.64 -9.89 7.28
C ALA A 119 7.21 -10.82 8.37
N ASP A 120 7.26 -12.13 8.12
CA ASP A 120 7.82 -13.10 9.06
C ASP A 120 9.34 -12.92 9.24
N GLY A 121 10.06 -12.61 8.16
CA GLY A 121 11.50 -12.35 8.21
C GLY A 121 11.87 -11.12 9.04
N GLU A 122 11.11 -10.03 8.92
CA GLU A 122 11.37 -8.80 9.68
C GLU A 122 10.93 -8.93 11.15
N LEU A 123 9.79 -9.60 11.40
CA LEU A 123 9.30 -9.84 12.77
C LEU A 123 10.20 -10.79 13.59
N THR A 124 11.02 -11.62 12.93
CA THR A 124 11.96 -12.52 13.61
C THR A 124 13.33 -11.90 13.88
N LEU A 125 13.63 -10.74 13.29
CA LEU A 125 14.88 -10.00 13.47
C LEU A 125 14.75 -8.80 14.43
N GLY A 126 13.53 -8.41 14.80
CA GLY A 126 13.21 -7.33 15.73
C GLY A 126 13.14 -7.72 17.20
#